data_AF-D5KBJ3-F1
#
_entry.id   AF-D5KBJ3-F1
#
_cell.length_a   1.000
_cell.length_b   1.000
_cell.length_c   1.000
_cell.angle_alpha   90.00
_cell.angle_beta   90.00
_cell.angle_gamma   90.00
#
_symmetry.space_group_name_H-M   'P 1'
#
loop_
_entity.id
_entity.type
_entity.pdbx_description
1 polymer ?
#
loop_
_entity_poly.entity_id
_entity_poly.type
_entity_poly.pdbx_seq_one_letter_code
_entity_poly.pdbx_strand_id
1 'polypeptide(L)' 'QIRRFGKFTAPEFVGERYGSQGARVIAAVISIAISIIYCVAQFKGLA' A
#
# COMPACT_ATOMS: atom_id res chain seq x y z
N GLN A 1 6.53 15.97 0.14
CA GLN A 1 5.78 16.27 -1.11
C GLN A 1 4.41 15.57 -1.22
N ILE A 2 3.96 14.83 -0.20
CA ILE A 2 2.68 14.08 -0.20
C ILE A 2 1.45 15.01 -0.18
N ARG A 3 1.58 16.23 0.38
CA ARG A 3 0.53 17.26 0.43
C ARG A 3 -0.01 17.70 -0.94
N ARG A 4 0.65 17.34 -2.05
CA ARG A 4 0.32 17.80 -3.40
C ARG A 4 -0.31 16.73 -4.29
N PHE A 5 -0.37 15.48 -3.83
CA PHE A 5 -0.87 14.39 -4.68
C PHE A 5 -2.39 14.21 -4.62
N GLY A 6 -3.07 14.74 -3.60
CA GLY A 6 -4.55 14.73 -3.53
C GLY A 6 -5.19 13.33 -3.53
N LYS A 7 -4.40 12.26 -3.52
CA LYS A 7 -4.85 10.87 -3.48
C LYS A 7 -4.76 10.36 -2.04
N PHE A 8 -5.74 9.54 -1.67
CA PHE A 8 -5.94 9.11 -0.28
C PHE A 8 -5.31 7.75 0.00
N THR A 9 -4.83 7.03 -1.02
CA THR A 9 -4.30 5.68 -0.88
C THR A 9 -2.95 5.49 -1.60
N ALA A 10 -2.08 4.66 -1.02
CA ALA A 10 -0.76 4.35 -1.58
C ALA A 10 -0.83 3.72 -3.00
N PRO A 11 -1.79 2.83 -3.32
CA PRO A 11 -1.89 2.26 -4.66
C PRO A 11 -2.27 3.28 -5.73
N GLU A 12 -3.13 4.24 -5.42
CA GLU A 12 -3.50 5.32 -6.34
C GLU A 12 -2.31 6.23 -6.63
N PHE A 13 -1.51 6.55 -5.61
CA PHE A 13 -0.28 7.31 -5.80
C PHE A 13 0.68 6.60 -6.77
N VAL A 14 0.89 5.30 -6.60
CA VAL A 14 1.76 4.50 -7.47
C VAL A 14 1.18 4.40 -8.89
N GLY A 15 -0.12 4.16 -9.02
CA GLY A 15 -0.79 4.07 -10.32
C GLY A 15 -0.60 5.32 -11.17
N GLU A 16 -0.81 6.49 -10.57
CA GLU A 16 -0.66 7.79 -11.23
C GLU A 16 0.81 8.14 -11.50
N ARG A 17 1.72 7.78 -10.57
CA ARG A 17 3.16 8.01 -10.75
C ARG A 17 3.71 7.34 -12.01
N TYR A 18 3.20 6.15 -12.33
CA TYR A 18 3.64 5.34 -13.46
C TYR A 18 2.64 5.31 -14.63
N GLY A 19 1.51 6.00 -14.53
CA GLY A 19 0.43 5.97 -15.52
C GLY A 19 -0.08 4.56 -15.85
N SER A 20 0.04 3.60 -14.92
CA SER A 20 -0.18 2.18 -15.16
C SER A 20 -1.17 1.56 -14.18
N GLN A 21 -2.24 0.97 -14.74
CA GLN A 21 -3.20 0.22 -13.95
C GLN A 21 -2.57 -1.04 -13.33
N GLY A 22 -1.63 -1.69 -14.02
CA GLY A 22 -0.89 -2.83 -13.47
C GLY A 22 -0.07 -2.44 -12.24
N ALA A 23 0.62 -1.29 -12.28
CA ALA A 23 1.39 -0.78 -11.14
C ALA A 23 0.50 -0.47 -9.93
N ARG A 24 -0.71 0.07 -10.16
CA ARG A 24 -1.71 0.28 -9.10
C ARG A 24 -2.14 -1.04 -8.46
N VAL A 25 -2.42 -2.07 -9.25
CA VAL A 25 -2.86 -3.38 -8.74
C VAL A 25 -1.75 -4.03 -7.92
N ILE A 26 -0.51 -4.02 -8.42
CA ILE A 26 0.66 -4.54 -7.70
C ILE A 26 0.84 -3.81 -6.36
N ALA A 27 0.76 -2.48 -6.36
CA ALA A 27 0.86 -1.69 -5.13
C ALA A 27 -0.26 -2.00 -4.14
N ALA A 28 -1.48 -2.26 -4.61
CA ALA A 28 -2.60 -2.67 -3.74
C ALA A 28 -2.34 -4.03 -3.09
N VAL A 29 -1.89 -5.02 -3.85
CA VAL A 29 -1.56 -6.37 -3.34
C VAL A 29 -0.45 -6.30 -2.30
N ILE A 30 0.62 -5.56 -2.57
CA ILE A 30 1.72 -5.37 -1.62
C ILE A 30 1.23 -4.72 -0.33
N SER A 31 0.39 -3.68 -0.43
CA SER A 31 -0.16 -2.98 0.73
C SER A 31 -0.97 -3.92 1.63
N ILE A 32 -1.78 -4.81 1.04
CA ILE A 32 -2.55 -5.82 1.78
C ILE A 32 -1.62 -6.82 2.46
N ALA A 33 -0.61 -7.32 1.74
CA ALA A 33 0.35 -8.29 2.29
C ALA A 33 1.09 -7.73 3.51
N ILE A 34 1.54 -6.48 3.44
CA ILE A 34 2.17 -5.79 4.57
C ILE A 34 1.23 -5.72 5.77
N SER A 35 -0.05 -5.36 5.57
CA SER A 35 -1.03 -5.32 6.64
C SER A 35 -1.21 -6.68 7.33
N ILE A 36 -1.27 -7.77 6.55
CA ILE A 36 -1.40 -9.13 7.10
C ILE A 36 -0.13 -9.53 7.88
N ILE A 37 1.05 -9.33 7.28
CA ILE A 37 2.33 -9.66 7.92
C ILE A 37 2.47 -8.92 9.25
N TYR A 38 2.16 -7.62 9.27
CA TYR A 38 2.20 -6.81 10.47
C TYR A 38 1.25 -7.34 11.54
N CYS A 39 0.01 -7.66 11.16
CA CYS A 39 -0.98 -8.19 12.08
C CYS A 39 -0.53 -9.53 12.70
N VAL A 40 -0.02 -10.46 11.88
CA VAL A 40 0.56 -11.74 12.35
C VAL A 40 1.74 -11.52 13.29
N ALA A 41 2.63 -10.58 12.96
CA ALA A 41 3.77 -10.23 13.83
C ALA A 41 3.30 -9.66 15.17
N GLN A 42 2.27 -8.81 15.19
CA GLN A 42 1.68 -8.28 16.43
C GLN A 42 1.11 -9.38 17.31
N PHE A 43 0.39 -10.36 16.76
CA PHE A 43 -0.14 -11.47 17.54
C PHE A 43 0.96 -12.30 18.22
N LYS A 44 2.11 -12.49 17.55
CA LYS A 44 3.27 -13.17 18.15
C LYS A 44 4.03 -12.31 19.16
N GLY A 45 4.03 -10.99 19.01
CA GLY A 45 4.73 -10.07 19.91
C GLY A 45 3.92 -9.68 21.15
N LEU A 46 2.60 -9.91 21.14
CA LEU A 46 1.70 -9.74 22.29
C LEU A 46 1.58 -11.00 23.16
N ALA A 47 1.98 -12.16 22.62
CA ALA A 47 1.94 -13.46 23.30
C ALA A 47 3.22 -13.74 24.11
#